data_AF-A0A1G7VZ71-F1
#
_entry.id   AF-A0A1G7VZ71-F1
#
_cell.length_a   1.000
_cell.length_b   1.000
_cell.length_c   1.000
_cell.angle_alpha   90.00
_cell.angle_beta   90.00
_cell.angle_gamma   90.00
#
_symmetry.space_group_name_H-M   'P 1'
#
loop_
_entity.id
_entity.type
_entity.pdbx_description
1 polymer ?
#
loop_
_entity_poly.entity_id
_entity_poly.type
_entity_poly.pdbx_seq_one_letter_code
_entity_poly.pdbx_strand_id
1 'polypeptide(L)'
;MKKQTSLLPRAMLWISAATLLVLVWLISPIALGTLFDAAPRTLEQRGSIGESFGAVSALFSALTLFGMIVTLAIQRKDLAGQREELAYQREELQHTRQELKKAADAGIRALHVEILKLSIEHPHLTPVWPRWPDATIEEEQQYLYANLIVAHQEMLYEQGVFGRDDVEAVFRHLFESEIIYRFWTHARKTRAKVTPKETSTWSFFETVESVYRTV
;
A
#
# COMPACT_ATOMS: atom_id res chain seq x y z
N MET A 1 -0.22 -0.46 -24.75
CA MET A 1 1.10 0.16 -25.04
C MET A 1 0.88 1.49 -25.77
N LYS A 2 0.89 2.60 -25.03
CA LYS A 2 0.63 3.96 -25.57
C LYS A 2 1.91 4.47 -26.24
N LYS A 3 1.82 4.82 -27.52
CA LYS A 3 2.92 5.38 -28.34
C LYS A 3 3.56 6.56 -27.61
N GLN A 4 4.78 6.38 -27.16
CA GLN A 4 5.68 7.44 -26.70
C GLN A 4 6.14 8.22 -27.94
N THR A 5 5.26 9.08 -28.47
CA THR A 5 5.60 9.99 -29.56
C THR A 5 6.68 10.93 -29.07
N SER A 6 7.87 10.83 -29.67
CA SER A 6 9.07 11.58 -29.30
C SER A 6 8.78 13.07 -29.24
N LEU A 7 8.89 13.64 -28.04
CA LEU A 7 8.75 15.07 -27.76
C LEU A 7 9.93 15.88 -28.33
N LEU A 8 11.05 15.21 -28.58
CA LEU A 8 12.32 15.77 -29.06
C LEU A 8 12.23 16.49 -30.43
N PRO A 9 11.66 15.90 -31.52
CA PRO A 9 11.56 16.58 -32.81
C PRO A 9 10.64 17.82 -32.77
N ARG A 10 9.58 17.79 -31.95
CA ARG A 10 8.67 18.93 -31.78
C ARG A 10 9.37 20.06 -31.01
N ALA A 11 10.08 19.73 -29.93
CA ALA A 11 10.86 20.70 -29.16
C ALA A 11 11.98 21.36 -30.01
N MET A 12 12.70 20.58 -30.83
CA MET A 12 13.73 21.11 -31.73
C MET A 12 13.17 22.08 -32.78
N LEU A 13 11.98 21.80 -33.32
CA LEU A 13 11.29 22.70 -34.26
C LEU A 13 10.88 24.03 -33.60
N TRP A 14 10.40 24.00 -32.36
CA TRP A 14 10.06 25.21 -31.61
C TRP A 14 11.30 26.04 -31.25
N ILE A 15 12.40 25.37 -30.89
CA ILE A 15 13.68 26.03 -30.58
C ILE A 15 14.25 26.70 -31.83
N SER A 16 14.30 26.01 -32.98
CA SER A 16 14.84 26.58 -34.22
C SER A 16 13.99 27.74 -34.74
N ALA A 17 12.66 27.66 -34.64
CA ALA A 17 11.77 28.74 -34.99
C ALA A 17 11.97 29.97 -34.08
N ALA A 18 12.15 29.77 -32.78
CA ALA A 18 12.45 30.84 -31.83
C ALA A 18 13.81 31.50 -32.10
N THR A 19 14.84 30.70 -32.40
CA THR A 19 16.18 31.22 -32.75
C THR A 19 16.14 32.04 -34.05
N LEU A 20 15.39 31.59 -35.05
CA LEU A 20 15.24 32.30 -36.32
C LEU A 20 14.49 33.63 -36.13
N LEU A 21 13.44 33.64 -35.29
CA LEU A 21 12.69 34.86 -34.94
C LEU A 21 13.60 35.90 -34.27
N VAL A 22 14.46 35.47 -33.34
CA VAL A 22 15.41 36.34 -32.63
C VAL A 22 16.47 36.89 -33.59
N LEU A 23 16.98 36.07 -34.52
CA LEU A 23 17.92 36.51 -35.56
C LEU A 23 17.31 37.56 -36.49
N VAL A 24 16.07 37.35 -36.95
CA VAL A 24 15.33 38.32 -37.76
C VAL A 24 15.11 39.63 -37.00
N TRP A 25 14.82 39.55 -35.70
CA TRP A 25 14.65 40.72 -34.83
C TRP A 25 15.94 41.53 -34.65
N LEU A 26 17.10 40.86 -34.51
CA LEU A 26 18.43 41.49 -34.42
C LEU A 26 18.89 42.14 -35.73
N ILE A 27 18.57 41.51 -36.87
CA ILE A 27 19.02 41.97 -38.20
C ILE A 27 18.13 43.11 -38.72
N SER A 28 16.84 43.13 -38.37
CA SER A 28 15.86 44.15 -38.77
C SER A 28 16.37 45.61 -38.63
N PRO A 29 16.83 46.08 -37.45
CA PRO A 29 17.28 47.47 -37.30
C PRO A 29 18.58 47.78 -38.07
N ILE A 30 19.46 46.79 -38.25
CA ILE A 30 20.71 46.95 -39.01
C ILE A 30 20.41 47.05 -40.51
N ALA A 31 19.53 46.19 -41.03
CA ALA A 31 19.12 46.19 -42.42
C ALA A 31 18.31 47.46 -42.77
N LEU A 32 17.42 47.91 -41.89
CA LEU A 32 16.72 49.19 -42.07
C LEU A 32 17.68 50.40 -41.98
N GLY A 33 18.74 50.32 -41.18
CA GLY A 33 19.77 51.36 -41.09
C GLY A 33 20.57 51.51 -42.39
N THR A 34 21.01 50.39 -42.97
CA THR A 34 21.84 50.40 -44.20
C THR A 34 21.04 50.63 -45.48
N LEU A 35 19.77 50.24 -45.55
CA LEU A 35 18.93 50.41 -46.75
C LEU A 35 18.36 51.85 -46.89
N PHE A 36 18.25 52.61 -45.79
CA PHE A 36 17.64 53.95 -45.76
C PHE A 36 18.63 55.11 -45.54
N ASP A 37 19.94 54.86 -45.58
CA ASP A 37 21.01 55.84 -45.39
C ASP A 37 21.15 56.89 -46.53
N ALA A 38 20.19 56.92 -47.47
CA ALA A 38 20.15 57.89 -48.58
C ALA A 38 19.33 59.18 -48.28
N ALA A 39 18.83 59.40 -47.05
CA ALA A 39 18.11 60.63 -46.68
C ALA A 39 18.43 61.11 -45.25
N PRO A 40 18.69 62.41 -45.02
CA PRO A 40 18.97 62.95 -43.70
C PRO A 40 17.70 62.93 -42.84
N ARG A 41 17.56 61.93 -41.96
CA ARG A 41 16.44 61.86 -41.02
C ARG A 41 16.79 62.56 -39.71
N THR A 42 15.90 63.43 -39.25
CA THR A 42 15.94 64.04 -37.92
C THR A 42 15.83 62.96 -36.83
N LEU A 43 16.46 63.19 -35.66
CA LEU A 43 16.45 62.29 -34.49
C LEU A 43 15.03 61.81 -34.12
N GLU A 44 14.04 62.65 -34.38
CA GLU A 44 12.61 62.45 -34.13
C GLU A 44 12.00 61.28 -34.92
N GLN A 45 12.37 61.11 -36.19
CA GLN A 45 11.90 59.99 -37.03
C GLN A 45 12.51 58.64 -36.63
N ARG A 46 13.70 58.64 -36.00
CA ARG A 46 14.32 57.43 -35.43
C ARG A 46 13.66 57.04 -34.10
N GLY A 47 13.21 58.01 -33.31
CA GLY A 47 12.45 57.79 -32.07
C GLY A 47 11.10 57.11 -32.29
N SER A 48 10.32 57.57 -33.28
CA SER A 48 9.00 57.01 -33.61
C SER A 48 9.02 55.52 -34.02
N ILE A 49 10.09 55.10 -34.71
CA ILE A 49 10.31 53.69 -35.06
C ILE A 49 10.58 52.87 -33.78
N GLY A 50 11.42 53.39 -32.87
CA GLY A 50 11.71 52.76 -31.57
C GLY A 50 10.47 52.62 -30.66
N GLU A 51 9.60 53.63 -30.63
CA GLU A 51 8.34 53.59 -29.87
C GLU A 51 7.38 52.51 -30.36
N SER A 52 7.30 52.30 -31.68
CA SER A 52 6.47 51.25 -32.28
C SER A 52 6.96 49.84 -31.90
N PHE A 53 8.29 49.65 -31.82
CA PHE A 53 8.88 48.40 -31.31
C PHE A 53 8.61 48.18 -29.82
N GLY A 54 8.57 49.24 -29.01
CA GLY A 54 8.17 49.18 -27.60
C GLY A 54 6.72 48.70 -27.43
N ALA A 55 5.78 49.23 -28.20
CA ALA A 55 4.37 48.82 -28.17
C ALA A 55 4.18 47.34 -28.57
N VAL A 56 4.86 46.88 -29.63
CA VAL A 56 4.83 45.47 -30.06
C VAL A 56 5.44 44.54 -29.01
N SER A 57 6.53 44.97 -28.36
CA SER A 57 7.20 44.17 -27.31
C SER A 57 6.36 44.05 -26.04
N ALA A 58 5.62 45.11 -25.68
CA ALA A 58 4.66 45.10 -24.58
C ALA A 58 3.50 44.13 -24.86
N LEU A 59 2.96 44.13 -26.08
CA LEU A 59 1.89 43.22 -26.49
C LEU A 59 2.36 41.76 -26.47
N PHE A 60 3.58 41.49 -26.96
CA PHE A 60 4.15 40.14 -26.94
C PHE A 60 4.44 39.65 -25.51
N SER A 61 4.93 40.53 -24.64
CA SER A 61 5.13 40.24 -23.21
C SER A 61 3.80 39.90 -22.51
N ALA A 62 2.74 40.68 -22.78
CA ALA A 62 1.41 40.43 -22.25
C ALA A 62 0.83 39.09 -22.75
N LEU A 63 1.02 38.77 -24.04
CA LEU A 63 0.59 37.50 -24.61
C LEU A 63 1.35 36.30 -24.02
N THR A 64 2.65 36.45 -23.80
CA THR A 64 3.48 35.42 -23.15
C THR A 64 3.03 35.18 -21.70
N LEU A 65 2.77 36.26 -20.96
CA LEU A 65 2.24 36.17 -19.60
C LEU A 65 0.87 35.48 -19.58
N PHE A 66 -0.01 35.81 -20.53
CA PHE A 66 -1.29 35.14 -20.67
C PHE A 66 -1.14 33.64 -20.95
N GLY A 67 -0.26 33.26 -21.88
CA GLY A 67 0.04 31.86 -22.16
C GLY A 67 0.59 31.10 -20.94
N MET A 68 1.44 31.74 -20.14
CA MET A 68 1.95 31.19 -18.88
C MET A 68 0.82 30.99 -17.86
N ILE A 69 -0.08 31.95 -17.69
CA ILE A 69 -1.23 31.85 -16.79
C ILE A 69 -2.14 30.68 -17.18
N VAL A 70 -2.46 30.55 -18.48
CA VAL A 70 -3.26 29.42 -19.00
C VAL A 70 -2.56 28.09 -18.73
N THR A 71 -1.25 28.00 -18.99
CA THR A 71 -0.47 26.79 -18.74
C THR A 71 -0.46 26.42 -17.25
N LEU A 72 -0.25 27.39 -16.36
CA LEU A 72 -0.32 27.18 -14.90
C LEU A 72 -1.70 26.72 -14.44
N ALA A 73 -2.77 27.23 -15.04
CA ALA A 73 -4.13 26.79 -14.72
C ALA A 73 -4.34 25.31 -15.09
N ILE A 74 -3.86 24.88 -16.26
CA ILE A 74 -3.91 23.47 -16.68
C ILE A 74 -3.06 22.60 -15.76
N GLN A 75 -1.80 22.99 -15.50
CA GLN A 75 -0.90 22.26 -14.60
C GLN A 75 -1.47 22.09 -13.20
N ARG A 76 -2.17 23.11 -12.67
CA ARG A 76 -2.85 23.01 -11.36
C ARG A 76 -3.95 21.96 -11.36
N LYS A 77 -4.74 21.89 -12.44
CA LYS A 77 -5.78 20.87 -12.60
C LYS A 77 -5.18 19.46 -12.71
N ASP A 78 -4.11 19.30 -13.49
CA ASP A 78 -3.43 18.02 -13.65
C ASP A 78 -2.82 17.54 -12.32
N LEU A 79 -2.21 18.44 -11.55
CA LEU A 79 -1.68 18.12 -10.22
C LEU A 79 -2.77 17.71 -9.23
N ALA A 80 -3.95 18.35 -9.31
CA ALA A 80 -5.09 17.94 -8.49
C ALA A 80 -5.53 16.51 -8.82
N GLY A 81 -5.64 16.18 -10.12
CA GLY A 81 -5.96 14.82 -10.56
C GLY A 81 -4.91 13.78 -10.14
N GLN A 82 -3.62 14.11 -10.25
CA GLN A 82 -2.55 13.22 -9.79
C GLN A 82 -2.59 12.95 -8.29
N ARG A 83 -2.93 13.97 -7.48
CA ARG A 83 -3.08 13.81 -6.02
C ARG A 83 -4.24 12.89 -5.66
N GLU A 84 -5.34 13.01 -6.39
CA GLU A 84 -6.52 12.16 -6.22
C GLU A 84 -6.20 10.71 -6.60
N GLU A 85 -5.55 10.48 -7.74
CA GLU A 85 -5.13 9.14 -8.17
C GLU A 85 -4.16 8.50 -7.16
N LEU A 86 -3.20 9.26 -6.63
CA LEU A 86 -2.31 8.78 -5.56
C LEU A 86 -3.04 8.46 -4.26
N ALA A 87 -4.11 9.18 -3.93
CA ALA A 87 -4.93 8.89 -2.76
C ALA A 87 -5.64 7.54 -2.92
N TYR A 88 -6.28 7.30 -4.07
CA TYR A 88 -6.91 6.02 -4.38
C TYR A 88 -5.89 4.87 -4.42
N GLN A 89 -4.72 5.06 -5.05
CA GLN A 89 -3.66 4.04 -5.07
C GLN A 89 -3.17 3.68 -3.67
N ARG A 90 -3.06 4.65 -2.77
CA ARG A 90 -2.65 4.40 -1.37
C ARG A 90 -3.70 3.58 -0.63
N GLU A 91 -4.97 3.89 -0.82
CA GLU A 91 -6.09 3.14 -0.24
C GLU A 91 -6.12 1.69 -0.74
N GLU A 92 -5.99 1.49 -2.06
CA GLU A 92 -5.94 0.15 -2.66
C GLU A 92 -4.74 -0.66 -2.18
N LEU A 93 -3.57 -0.02 -2.03
CA LEU A 93 -2.38 -0.65 -1.44
C LEU A 93 -2.60 -1.02 0.03
N GLN A 94 -3.31 -0.21 0.80
CA GLN A 94 -3.65 -0.54 2.19
C GLN A 94 -4.55 -1.76 2.26
N HIS A 95 -5.60 -1.82 1.43
CA HIS A 95 -6.48 -2.98 1.34
C HIS A 95 -5.70 -4.24 0.91
N THR A 96 -4.89 -4.13 -0.15
CA THR A 96 -4.04 -5.23 -0.63
C THR A 96 -3.09 -5.73 0.44
N ARG A 97 -2.47 -4.84 1.22
CA ARG A 97 -1.59 -5.22 2.35
C ARG A 97 -2.35 -5.97 3.43
N GLN A 98 -3.58 -5.57 3.75
CA GLN A 98 -4.42 -6.27 4.73
C GLN A 98 -4.76 -7.68 4.24
N GLU A 99 -5.15 -7.83 2.98
CA GLU A 99 -5.46 -9.14 2.38
C GLU A 99 -4.23 -10.05 2.32
N LEU A 100 -3.06 -9.51 1.95
CA LEU A 100 -1.79 -10.25 1.99
C LEU A 100 -1.43 -10.70 3.40
N LYS A 101 -1.66 -9.87 4.42
CA LYS A 101 -1.43 -10.24 5.81
C LYS A 101 -2.36 -11.40 6.22
N LYS A 102 -3.66 -11.32 5.92
CA LYS A 102 -4.62 -12.40 6.19
C LYS A 102 -4.22 -13.71 5.50
N ALA A 103 -3.78 -13.62 4.24
CA ALA A 103 -3.30 -14.77 3.48
C ALA A 103 -2.03 -15.39 4.09
N ALA A 104 -1.07 -14.56 4.51
CA ALA A 104 0.13 -15.02 5.21
C ALA A 104 -0.22 -15.73 6.54
N ASP A 105 -1.12 -15.14 7.34
CA ASP A 105 -1.57 -15.73 8.60
C ASP A 105 -2.28 -17.08 8.36
N ALA A 106 -3.10 -17.19 7.31
CA ALA A 106 -3.72 -18.45 6.91
C ALA A 106 -2.69 -19.50 6.45
N GLY A 107 -1.66 -19.09 5.71
CA GLY A 107 -0.55 -19.95 5.31
C GLY A 107 0.25 -20.50 6.49
N ILE A 108 0.53 -19.67 7.51
CA ILE A 108 1.20 -20.10 8.75
C ILE A 108 0.34 -21.14 9.49
N ARG A 109 -0.98 -20.93 9.57
CA ARG A 109 -1.89 -21.90 10.18
C ARG A 109 -1.94 -23.21 9.40
N ALA A 110 -1.96 -23.15 8.07
CA ALA A 110 -1.94 -24.35 7.22
C ALA A 110 -0.65 -25.16 7.43
N LEU A 111 0.51 -24.50 7.48
CA LEU A 111 1.79 -25.13 7.78
C LEU A 111 1.78 -25.80 9.17
N HIS A 112 1.23 -25.13 10.19
CA HIS A 112 1.10 -25.70 11.53
C HIS A 112 0.26 -26.99 11.53
N VAL A 113 -0.86 -27.01 10.79
CA VAL A 113 -1.70 -28.20 10.63
C VAL A 113 -0.92 -29.32 9.92
N GLU A 114 -0.17 -29.01 8.87
CA GLU A 114 0.63 -29.98 8.11
C GLU A 114 1.70 -30.63 8.99
N ILE A 115 2.42 -29.83 9.77
CA ILE A 115 3.45 -30.29 10.70
C ILE A 115 2.85 -31.24 11.76
N LEU A 116 1.68 -30.89 12.31
CA LEU A 116 0.99 -31.74 13.29
C LEU A 116 0.46 -33.03 12.66
N LYS A 117 -0.10 -32.95 11.45
CA LYS A 117 -0.53 -34.14 10.70
C LYS A 117 0.62 -35.10 10.44
N LEU A 118 1.77 -34.59 9.99
CA LEU A 118 2.97 -35.42 9.77
C LEU A 118 3.37 -36.16 11.05
N SER A 119 3.28 -35.49 12.21
CA SER A 119 3.61 -36.08 13.52
C SER A 119 2.59 -37.13 13.98
N ILE A 120 1.33 -37.01 13.55
CA ILE A 120 0.26 -37.97 13.84
C ILE A 120 0.35 -39.18 12.90
N GLU A 121 0.57 -38.96 11.61
CA GLU A 121 0.67 -40.00 10.56
C GLU A 121 1.95 -40.83 10.69
N HIS A 122 3.01 -40.24 11.26
CA HIS A 122 4.28 -40.90 11.49
C HIS A 122 4.63 -40.91 13.00
N PRO A 123 4.16 -41.92 13.77
CA PRO A 123 4.34 -41.98 15.23
C PRO A 123 5.80 -41.88 15.71
N HIS A 124 6.77 -42.27 14.87
CA HIS A 124 8.19 -42.16 15.18
C HIS A 124 8.71 -40.70 15.18
N LEU A 125 7.95 -39.75 14.64
CA LEU A 125 8.27 -38.31 14.66
C LEU A 125 7.71 -37.60 15.90
N THR A 126 6.68 -38.17 16.55
CA THR A 126 6.08 -37.60 17.77
C THR A 126 7.10 -37.25 18.87
N PRO A 127 8.13 -38.07 19.16
CA PRO A 127 9.12 -37.77 20.20
C PRO A 127 10.03 -36.56 19.94
N VAL A 128 9.99 -35.96 18.74
CA VAL A 128 10.72 -34.71 18.44
C VAL A 128 10.07 -33.51 19.16
N TRP A 129 8.77 -33.59 19.43
CA TRP A 129 8.09 -32.60 20.26
C TRP A 129 8.45 -32.80 21.74
N PRO A 130 8.50 -31.71 22.54
CA PRO A 130 8.66 -31.83 23.97
C PRO A 130 7.56 -32.73 24.55
N ARG A 131 7.96 -33.80 25.24
CA ARG A 131 7.01 -34.76 25.83
C ARG A 131 6.14 -34.10 26.89
N TRP A 132 4.88 -34.52 26.94
CA TRP A 132 4.03 -34.23 28.08
C TRP A 132 4.37 -35.19 29.22
N PRO A 133 4.59 -34.68 30.46
CA PRO A 133 4.83 -35.55 31.61
C PRO A 133 3.68 -36.55 31.75
N ASP A 134 4.03 -37.81 31.99
CA ASP A 134 3.10 -38.91 32.26
C ASP A 134 2.18 -39.32 31.10
N ALA A 135 2.44 -38.84 29.87
CA ALA A 135 1.70 -39.22 28.68
C ALA A 135 2.29 -40.48 28.01
N THR A 136 1.43 -41.41 27.60
CA THR A 136 1.83 -42.50 26.68
C THR A 136 2.02 -41.97 25.26
N ILE A 137 2.71 -42.71 24.39
CA ILE A 137 2.90 -42.32 22.97
C ILE A 137 1.54 -42.12 22.27
N GLU A 138 0.55 -42.94 22.59
CA GLU A 138 -0.81 -42.80 22.04
C GLU A 138 -1.49 -41.52 22.53
N GLU A 139 -1.37 -41.21 23.82
CA GLU A 139 -1.89 -39.96 24.40
C GLU A 139 -1.20 -38.73 23.80
N GLU A 140 0.10 -38.80 23.50
CA GLU A 140 0.81 -37.71 22.81
C GLU A 140 0.18 -37.41 21.45
N GLN A 141 -0.16 -38.43 20.65
CA GLN A 141 -0.83 -38.24 19.36
C GLN A 141 -2.25 -37.68 19.53
N GLN A 142 -2.98 -38.16 20.53
CA GLN A 142 -4.30 -37.65 20.87
C GLN A 142 -4.25 -36.18 21.32
N TYR A 143 -3.21 -35.77 22.06
CA TYR A 143 -2.99 -34.38 22.45
C TYR A 143 -2.64 -33.47 21.27
N LEU A 144 -1.88 -33.97 20.28
CA LEU A 144 -1.66 -33.23 19.02
C LEU A 144 -2.99 -32.99 18.29
N TYR A 145 -3.87 -34.00 18.25
CA TYR A 145 -5.21 -33.85 17.68
C TYR A 145 -6.11 -32.92 18.50
N ALA A 146 -6.11 -33.03 19.83
CA ALA A 146 -6.83 -32.12 20.72
C ALA A 146 -6.38 -30.66 20.53
N ASN A 147 -5.08 -30.43 20.32
CA ASN A 147 -4.55 -29.12 19.98
C ASN A 147 -5.11 -28.58 18.67
N LEU A 148 -5.30 -29.42 17.65
CA LEU A 148 -5.96 -29.01 16.39
C LEU A 148 -7.42 -28.63 16.60
N ILE A 149 -8.16 -29.37 17.42
CA ILE A 149 -9.56 -29.05 17.76
C ILE A 149 -9.63 -27.70 18.46
N VAL A 150 -8.82 -27.49 19.50
CA VAL A 150 -8.80 -26.21 20.25
C VAL A 150 -8.38 -25.05 19.36
N ALA A 151 -7.34 -25.22 18.53
CA ALA A 151 -6.89 -24.20 17.59
C ALA A 151 -7.97 -23.86 16.53
N HIS A 152 -8.78 -24.83 16.13
CA HIS A 152 -9.93 -24.59 15.26
C HIS A 152 -11.00 -23.72 15.93
N GLN A 153 -11.34 -24.00 17.19
CA GLN A 153 -12.28 -23.17 17.95
C GLN A 153 -11.76 -21.75 18.18
N GLU A 154 -10.47 -21.63 18.49
CA GLU A 154 -9.77 -20.36 18.64
C GLU A 154 -9.84 -19.52 17.35
N MET A 155 -9.60 -20.15 16.19
CA MET A 155 -9.72 -19.51 14.89
C MET A 155 -11.15 -19.02 14.59
N LEU A 156 -12.18 -19.83 14.89
CA LEU A 156 -13.58 -19.43 14.68
C LEU A 156 -13.96 -18.23 15.56
N TYR A 157 -13.47 -18.18 16.79
CA TYR A 157 -13.67 -17.05 17.69
C TYR A 157 -12.95 -15.79 17.18
N GLU A 158 -11.68 -15.89 16.76
CA GLU A 158 -10.93 -14.76 16.20
C GLU A 158 -11.55 -14.18 14.92
N GLN A 159 -12.19 -15.02 14.12
CA GLN A 159 -12.91 -14.59 12.91
C GLN A 159 -14.27 -13.97 13.22
N GLY A 160 -14.69 -13.93 14.50
CA GLY A 160 -16.00 -13.44 14.92
C GLY A 160 -17.16 -14.34 14.51
N VAL A 161 -16.87 -15.58 14.08
CA VAL A 161 -17.90 -16.58 13.79
C VAL A 161 -18.52 -17.07 15.09
N PHE A 162 -17.68 -17.28 16.11
CA PHE A 162 -18.11 -17.62 17.46
C PHE A 162 -17.96 -16.42 18.39
N GLY A 163 -19.02 -16.15 19.15
CA GLY A 163 -18.99 -15.26 20.30
C GLY A 163 -18.49 -15.98 21.56
N ARG A 164 -18.51 -15.26 22.67
CA ARG A 164 -18.08 -15.79 23.97
C ARG A 164 -18.95 -16.95 24.44
N ASP A 165 -20.26 -16.81 24.31
CA ASP A 165 -21.24 -17.80 24.76
C ASP A 165 -21.14 -19.09 23.93
N ASP A 166 -20.83 -18.98 22.64
CA ASP A 166 -20.59 -20.13 21.75
C ASP A 166 -19.35 -20.92 22.19
N VAL A 167 -18.24 -20.21 22.47
CA VAL A 167 -17.03 -20.83 23.01
C VAL A 167 -17.31 -21.51 24.34
N GLU A 168 -18.09 -20.87 25.22
CA GLU A 168 -18.48 -21.47 26.50
C GLU A 168 -19.23 -22.78 26.30
N ALA A 169 -20.28 -22.78 25.47
CA ALA A 169 -21.10 -23.95 25.20
C ALA A 169 -20.29 -25.09 24.56
N VAL A 170 -19.44 -24.76 23.58
CA VAL A 170 -18.58 -25.73 22.90
C VAL A 170 -17.59 -26.36 23.88
N PHE A 171 -16.91 -25.55 24.71
CA PHE A 171 -15.93 -26.11 25.64
C PHE A 171 -16.55 -26.87 26.81
N ARG A 172 -17.79 -26.56 27.22
CA ARG A 172 -18.53 -27.41 28.17
C ARG A 172 -18.70 -28.82 27.63
N HIS A 173 -19.04 -28.95 26.35
CA HIS A 173 -19.14 -30.25 25.69
C HIS A 173 -17.77 -30.89 25.43
N LEU A 174 -16.78 -30.13 24.92
CA LEU A 174 -15.45 -30.68 24.62
C LEU A 174 -14.74 -31.22 25.87
N PHE A 175 -14.93 -30.59 27.04
CA PHE A 175 -14.37 -31.08 28.30
C PHE A 175 -15.05 -32.33 28.87
N GLU A 176 -16.16 -32.81 28.28
CA GLU A 176 -16.67 -34.16 28.57
C GLU A 176 -15.69 -35.25 28.12
N SER A 177 -14.79 -34.94 27.18
CA SER A 177 -13.69 -35.82 26.80
C SER A 177 -12.53 -35.71 27.80
N GLU A 178 -12.20 -36.84 28.46
CA GLU A 178 -11.05 -36.93 29.36
C GLU A 178 -9.73 -36.52 28.69
N ILE A 179 -9.56 -36.84 27.41
CA ILE A 179 -8.37 -36.50 26.63
C ILE A 179 -8.23 -34.99 26.46
N ILE A 180 -9.31 -34.29 26.08
CA ILE A 180 -9.28 -32.83 25.91
C ILE A 180 -9.06 -32.14 27.25
N TYR A 181 -9.69 -32.63 28.31
CA TYR A 181 -9.50 -32.13 29.66
C TYR A 181 -8.04 -32.27 30.14
N ARG A 182 -7.43 -33.45 29.97
CA ARG A 182 -6.02 -33.69 30.32
C ARG A 182 -5.08 -32.87 29.45
N PHE A 183 -5.32 -32.79 28.14
CA PHE A 183 -4.57 -31.91 27.23
C PHE A 183 -4.56 -30.47 27.74
N TRP A 184 -5.73 -29.91 28.03
CA TRP A 184 -5.84 -28.53 28.51
C TRP A 184 -5.14 -28.33 29.84
N THR A 185 -5.23 -29.32 30.74
CA THR A 185 -4.52 -29.33 32.03
C THR A 185 -3.00 -29.16 31.84
N HIS A 186 -2.41 -29.82 30.84
CA HIS A 186 -0.99 -29.66 30.51
C HIS A 186 -0.70 -28.32 29.81
N ALA A 187 -1.55 -27.91 28.86
CA ALA A 187 -1.29 -26.77 27.99
C ALA A 187 -1.53 -25.40 28.65
N ARG A 188 -2.48 -25.29 29.60
CA ARG A 188 -2.99 -24.01 30.13
C ARG A 188 -1.92 -23.09 30.69
N LYS A 189 -0.93 -23.61 31.43
CA LYS A 189 0.14 -22.80 32.04
C LYS A 189 1.08 -22.22 30.98
N THR A 190 1.39 -22.99 29.95
CA THR A 190 2.23 -22.54 28.85
C THR A 190 1.47 -21.53 27.99
N ARG A 191 0.22 -21.83 27.63
CA ARG A 191 -0.67 -20.92 26.89
C ARG A 191 -0.84 -19.58 27.61
N ALA A 192 -1.09 -19.59 28.92
CA ALA A 192 -1.18 -18.35 29.72
C ALA A 192 0.09 -17.48 29.69
N LYS A 193 1.27 -18.07 29.47
CA LYS A 193 2.54 -17.34 29.40
C LYS A 193 2.83 -16.76 28.01
N VAL A 194 2.47 -17.51 26.96
CA VAL A 194 2.80 -17.13 25.58
C VAL A 194 1.73 -16.28 24.91
N THR A 195 0.47 -16.36 25.37
CA THR A 195 -0.63 -15.57 24.83
C THR A 195 -0.53 -14.11 25.29
N PRO A 196 -0.41 -13.14 24.37
CA PRO A 196 -0.39 -11.72 24.73
C PRO A 196 -1.71 -11.29 25.36
N LYS A 197 -1.66 -10.59 26.49
CA LYS A 197 -2.84 -10.05 27.17
C LYS A 197 -3.57 -9.03 26.30
N GLU A 198 -4.87 -8.86 26.54
CA GLU A 198 -5.74 -7.89 25.82
C GLU A 198 -5.92 -8.15 24.31
N THR A 199 -5.61 -9.37 23.86
CA THR A 199 -5.89 -9.83 22.49
C THR A 199 -7.16 -10.68 22.43
N SER A 200 -7.75 -10.84 21.24
CA SER A 200 -8.86 -11.78 21.02
C SER A 200 -8.51 -13.20 21.51
N THR A 201 -7.27 -13.62 21.26
CA THR A 201 -6.72 -14.89 21.72
C THR A 201 -6.70 -15.01 23.24
N TRP A 202 -6.41 -13.92 23.97
CA TRP A 202 -6.49 -13.89 25.43
C TRP A 202 -7.93 -14.03 25.93
N SER A 203 -8.88 -13.31 25.31
CA SER A 203 -10.29 -13.43 25.66
C SER A 203 -10.85 -14.84 25.42
N PHE A 204 -10.43 -15.49 24.33
CA PHE A 204 -10.71 -16.90 24.08
C PHE A 204 -10.15 -17.77 25.22
N PHE A 205 -8.86 -17.62 25.52
CA PHE A 205 -8.19 -18.37 26.60
C PHE A 205 -8.89 -18.20 27.95
N GLU A 206 -9.26 -16.98 28.34
CA GLU A 206 -9.98 -16.71 29.59
C GLU A 206 -11.37 -17.36 29.63
N THR A 207 -12.05 -17.40 28.49
CA THR A 207 -13.37 -18.04 28.39
C THR A 207 -13.24 -19.55 28.57
N VAL A 208 -12.29 -20.19 27.89
CA VAL A 208 -12.01 -21.63 28.06
C VAL A 208 -11.56 -21.95 29.49
N GLU A 209 -10.68 -21.12 30.05
CA GLU A 209 -10.18 -21.27 31.42
C GLU A 209 -11.30 -21.10 32.47
N SER A 210 -12.28 -20.23 32.21
CA SER A 210 -13.49 -20.11 33.03
C SER A 210 -14.28 -21.40 33.02
N VAL A 211 -14.54 -21.97 31.83
CA VAL A 211 -15.27 -23.25 31.72
C VAL A 211 -14.54 -24.38 32.44
N TYR A 212 -13.24 -24.51 32.19
CA TYR A 212 -12.41 -25.56 32.78
C TYR A 212 -12.45 -25.56 34.32
N ARG A 213 -12.63 -24.41 34.97
CA ARG A 213 -12.74 -24.33 36.44
C ARG A 213 -14.11 -24.73 36.98
N THR A 214 -15.11 -24.87 36.12
CA THR A 214 -16.51 -25.17 36.50
C THR A 214 -16.92 -26.61 36.20
N VAL A 215 -16.13 -27.33 35.41
CA VAL A 215 -16.32 -28.75 35.05
C VAL A 215 -15.36 -29.59 35.87
#